data_AF-A0A556U0C7-F1
#
_entry.id   AF-A0A556U0C7-F1
#
_cell.length_a   1.000
_cell.length_b   1.000
_cell.length_c   1.000
_cell.angle_alpha   90.00
_cell.angle_beta   90.00
_cell.angle_gamma   90.00
#
_symmetry.space_group_name_H-M   'P 1'
#
loop_
_entity.id
_entity.type
_entity.pdbx_description
1 polymer ?
#
loop_
_entity_poly.entity_id
_entity_poly.type
_entity_poly.pdbx_seq_one_letter_code
_entity_poly.pdbx_strand_id
1 'polypeptide(L)'
;MLGQTAWPSDSAGNFSLPPETTAVSSSISYQHSAELPPPNIPQSSVFSPFTVHNKTTRSFTVTTEPSLYTVKAVLIMDNDGERLYAKYYDDTYPTVKEQKAFEKNIFNKTHRTDSEIALLEGLTVVYKSNIDLYFYVIGSSHENELMLMSVLNCLFDSLSQMLRKNVEKRALLENMEGLFLAVDEIVDGGVILESDPQQVVHRVALRGDDVPLTEQTVTQVLQSAKEQIKWSLLR
;
A
#
# COMPACT_ATOMS: atom_id res chain seq x y z
N MET A 1 19.82 -33.28 -49.15
CA MET A 1 20.00 -32.72 -47.79
C MET A 1 18.71 -32.03 -47.39
N LEU A 2 17.90 -32.69 -46.55
CA LEU A 2 16.87 -32.12 -45.68
C LEU A 2 16.58 -33.22 -44.64
N GLY A 3 16.87 -32.94 -43.37
CA GLY A 3 16.72 -33.88 -42.26
C GLY A 3 15.30 -33.86 -41.68
N GLN A 4 14.75 -35.04 -41.43
CA GLN A 4 13.48 -35.25 -40.73
C GLN A 4 13.73 -35.68 -39.28
N THR A 5 12.86 -35.16 -38.43
CA THR A 5 12.55 -35.47 -37.03
C THR A 5 11.91 -36.86 -36.86
N ALA A 6 12.21 -37.58 -35.77
CA ALA A 6 11.25 -38.34 -34.96
C ALA A 6 11.90 -38.96 -33.70
N TRP A 7 11.14 -38.93 -32.60
CA TRP A 7 11.46 -39.39 -31.24
C TRP A 7 11.30 -40.92 -31.06
N PRO A 8 11.95 -41.55 -30.07
CA PRO A 8 11.79 -42.98 -29.80
C PRO A 8 10.65 -43.31 -28.83
N SER A 9 10.19 -44.56 -29.00
CA SER A 9 9.13 -45.35 -28.36
C SER A 9 9.42 -45.83 -26.94
N ASP A 10 8.35 -46.03 -26.15
CA ASP A 10 8.12 -47.11 -25.16
C ASP A 10 6.76 -46.82 -24.47
N SER A 11 5.90 -47.73 -23.99
CA SER A 11 5.68 -49.17 -24.10
C SER A 11 4.26 -49.42 -23.51
N ALA A 12 3.54 -50.43 -24.01
CA ALA A 12 2.14 -50.70 -23.68
C ALA A 12 1.95 -51.55 -22.41
N GLY A 13 0.90 -51.29 -21.65
CA GLY A 13 0.44 -52.13 -20.53
C GLY A 13 -1.07 -51.99 -20.31
N ASN A 14 -1.82 -53.02 -20.73
CA ASN A 14 -3.27 -53.14 -20.74
C ASN A 14 -3.77 -53.70 -19.39
N PHE A 15 -4.82 -53.14 -18.76
CA PHE A 15 -5.50 -53.81 -17.64
C PHE A 15 -7.02 -53.61 -17.66
N SER A 16 -7.71 -54.75 -17.73
CA SER A 16 -9.16 -54.91 -17.83
C SER A 16 -9.82 -54.95 -16.44
N LEU A 17 -11.06 -54.46 -16.34
CA LEU A 17 -11.93 -54.55 -15.15
C LEU A 17 -12.57 -55.95 -15.00
N PRO A 18 -12.77 -56.47 -13.78
CA PRO A 18 -13.68 -57.58 -13.53
C PRO A 18 -15.02 -57.15 -12.87
N PRO A 19 -16.08 -57.99 -12.95
CA PRO A 19 -17.48 -57.62 -12.72
C PRO A 19 -18.03 -57.94 -11.31
N GLU A 20 -19.19 -57.34 -10.99
CA GLU A 20 -20.01 -57.57 -9.78
C GLU A 20 -20.45 -59.03 -9.59
N THR A 21 -20.49 -59.49 -8.33
CA THR A 21 -21.29 -60.64 -7.90
C THR A 21 -21.93 -60.47 -6.51
N THR A 22 -23.09 -61.10 -6.44
CA THR A 22 -24.24 -61.05 -5.52
C THR A 22 -24.00 -61.54 -4.09
N ALA A 23 -24.80 -61.01 -3.16
CA ALA A 23 -24.86 -61.30 -1.73
C ALA A 23 -25.25 -62.76 -1.38
N VAL A 24 -24.66 -63.27 -0.27
CA VAL A 24 -25.14 -64.45 0.46
C VAL A 24 -25.07 -64.21 1.97
N SER A 25 -26.19 -64.53 2.62
CA SER A 25 -26.49 -64.48 4.04
C SER A 25 -25.67 -65.50 4.86
N SER A 26 -25.22 -65.12 6.06
CA SER A 26 -24.90 -66.10 7.11
C SER A 26 -25.25 -65.56 8.50
N SER A 27 -26.09 -66.34 9.16
CA SER A 27 -26.66 -66.17 10.49
C SER A 27 -25.72 -66.70 11.58
N ILE A 28 -25.53 -65.94 12.67
CA ILE A 28 -24.98 -66.45 13.93
C ILE A 28 -25.82 -65.93 15.11
N SER A 29 -26.09 -66.87 16.01
CA SER A 29 -27.05 -66.94 17.11
C SER A 29 -26.70 -66.13 18.38
N TYR A 30 -27.75 -65.75 19.10
CA TYR A 30 -27.76 -65.13 20.43
C TYR A 30 -27.29 -66.08 21.56
N GLN A 31 -26.63 -65.54 22.60
CA GLN A 31 -26.93 -65.90 24.00
C GLN A 31 -26.51 -64.82 25.04
N HIS A 32 -27.53 -64.32 25.76
CA HIS A 32 -27.63 -63.87 27.18
C HIS A 32 -26.43 -63.16 27.85
N SER A 33 -26.57 -61.96 28.46
CA SER A 33 -27.43 -61.69 29.62
C SER A 33 -27.58 -60.19 29.91
N ALA A 34 -28.79 -59.76 30.26
CA ALA A 34 -29.13 -58.54 31.02
C ALA A 34 -29.18 -58.92 32.53
N GLU A 35 -29.18 -58.08 33.57
CA GLU A 35 -29.40 -56.65 33.77
C GLU A 35 -29.08 -56.33 35.25
N LEU A 36 -28.61 -55.13 35.61
CA LEU A 36 -28.95 -54.45 36.89
C LEU A 36 -28.67 -52.93 36.77
N PRO A 37 -29.63 -52.04 37.11
CA PRO A 37 -29.41 -50.60 37.25
C PRO A 37 -29.30 -50.21 38.76
N PRO A 38 -29.30 -48.90 39.11
CA PRO A 38 -28.19 -47.94 39.19
C PRO A 38 -27.82 -47.63 40.68
N PRO A 39 -26.89 -46.72 41.02
CA PRO A 39 -27.38 -45.38 41.39
C PRO A 39 -26.42 -44.19 41.17
N ASN A 40 -27.08 -43.06 40.96
CA ASN A 40 -26.77 -41.65 41.22
C ASN A 40 -25.38 -41.19 41.72
N ILE A 41 -24.92 -40.19 40.96
CA ILE A 41 -23.96 -39.12 41.20
C ILE A 41 -23.99 -38.54 42.63
N PRO A 42 -22.82 -38.27 43.24
CA PRO A 42 -22.62 -37.11 44.09
C PRO A 42 -21.85 -36.01 43.34
N GLN A 43 -22.41 -34.79 43.34
CA GLN A 43 -21.73 -33.58 42.89
C GLN A 43 -20.66 -33.17 43.91
N SER A 44 -19.43 -32.92 43.46
CA SER A 44 -18.79 -31.60 43.46
C SER A 44 -17.27 -31.70 43.29
N SER A 45 -16.74 -30.84 42.42
CA SER A 45 -15.38 -30.26 42.37
C SER A 45 -14.16 -31.16 42.62
N VAL A 46 -13.22 -31.21 41.65
CA VAL A 46 -11.85 -30.66 41.73
C VAL A 46 -11.07 -31.02 40.45
N PHE A 47 -10.19 -30.10 40.05
CA PHE A 47 -9.29 -30.02 38.89
C PHE A 47 -8.49 -31.28 38.45
N SER A 48 -8.51 -31.49 37.11
CA SER A 48 -7.37 -31.74 36.17
C SER A 48 -6.68 -33.13 36.11
N PRO A 49 -5.88 -33.52 35.06
CA PRO A 49 -5.58 -32.88 33.75
C PRO A 49 -5.44 -33.84 32.51
N PHE A 50 -5.10 -33.28 31.32
CA PHE A 50 -4.54 -33.88 30.06
C PHE A 50 -5.41 -34.87 29.24
N THR A 51 -5.39 -34.99 27.90
CA THR A 51 -4.98 -34.20 26.72
C THR A 51 -5.45 -35.01 25.50
N VAL A 52 -6.09 -34.40 24.50
CA VAL A 52 -6.27 -35.02 23.17
C VAL A 52 -5.80 -34.04 22.10
N HIS A 53 -4.82 -34.50 21.33
CA HIS A 53 -4.25 -33.81 20.17
C HIS A 53 -5.20 -33.90 18.98
N ASN A 54 -5.64 -32.75 18.46
CA ASN A 54 -5.99 -32.61 17.04
C ASN A 54 -5.28 -31.37 16.49
N LYS A 55 -4.20 -31.62 15.74
CA LYS A 55 -3.45 -30.60 15.00
C LYS A 55 -4.19 -30.29 13.71
N THR A 56 -4.95 -29.20 13.69
CA THR A 56 -5.17 -28.39 12.48
C THR A 56 -5.43 -26.96 12.95
N THR A 57 -4.35 -26.29 13.36
CA THR A 57 -4.36 -24.84 13.55
C THR A 57 -4.44 -24.22 12.17
N ARG A 58 -5.66 -23.91 11.70
CA ARG A 58 -5.82 -22.86 10.69
C ARG A 58 -5.31 -21.58 11.36
N SER A 59 -4.16 -21.09 10.91
CA SER A 59 -3.73 -19.73 11.20
C SER A 59 -4.82 -18.81 10.65
N PHE A 60 -5.69 -18.31 11.53
CA PHE A 60 -6.48 -17.14 11.22
C PHE A 60 -5.47 -16.01 11.03
N THR A 61 -5.19 -15.66 9.77
CA THR A 61 -4.61 -14.36 9.46
C THR A 61 -5.63 -13.35 9.96
N VAL A 62 -5.29 -12.60 11.01
CA VAL A 62 -6.01 -11.38 11.33
C VAL A 62 -5.88 -10.49 10.10
N THR A 63 -6.91 -10.45 9.27
CA THR A 63 -7.00 -9.46 8.20
C THR A 63 -7.20 -8.15 8.94
N THR A 64 -6.12 -7.39 9.13
CA THR A 64 -6.21 -6.03 9.63
C THR A 64 -7.19 -5.30 8.73
N GLU A 65 -8.29 -4.81 9.30
CA GLU A 65 -9.25 -3.99 8.57
C GLU A 65 -8.49 -2.84 7.89
N PRO A 66 -8.76 -2.56 6.60
CA PRO A 66 -8.08 -1.48 5.90
C PRO A 66 -8.32 -0.16 6.63
N SER A 67 -7.23 0.47 7.06
CA SER A 67 -7.29 1.76 7.76
C SER A 67 -7.20 2.90 6.76
N LEU A 68 -7.99 3.96 6.96
CA LEU A 68 -7.89 5.18 6.16
C LEU A 68 -6.60 5.97 6.44
N TYR A 69 -5.92 5.68 7.55
CA TYR A 69 -4.72 6.35 8.02
C TYR A 69 -3.46 5.75 7.38
N THR A 70 -3.35 5.95 6.08
CA THR A 70 -2.29 5.36 5.25
C THR A 70 -0.94 6.04 5.48
N VAL A 71 -0.92 7.36 5.65
CA VAL A 71 0.32 8.15 5.71
C VAL A 71 0.66 8.47 7.16
N LYS A 72 1.82 8.02 7.63
CA LYS A 72 2.36 8.32 8.96
C LYS A 72 3.22 9.58 8.96
N ALA A 73 3.98 9.83 7.90
CA ALA A 73 4.76 11.05 7.77
C ALA A 73 5.09 11.41 6.31
N VAL A 74 5.31 12.71 6.06
CA VAL A 74 5.86 13.26 4.82
C VAL A 74 7.09 14.09 5.18
N LEU A 75 8.23 13.79 4.55
CA LEU A 75 9.51 14.44 4.84
C LEU A 75 10.15 14.93 3.54
N ILE A 76 10.82 16.08 3.62
CA ILE A 76 11.72 16.57 2.59
C ILE A 76 13.05 16.95 3.26
N MET A 77 14.13 16.35 2.77
CA MET A 77 15.49 16.60 3.24
C MET A 77 16.35 17.12 2.10
N ASP A 78 17.43 17.81 2.44
CA ASP A 78 18.45 18.20 1.47
C ASP A 78 19.49 17.09 1.22
N ASN A 79 20.48 17.40 0.39
CA ASN A 79 21.58 16.49 0.05
C ASN A 79 22.51 16.14 1.22
N ASP A 80 22.46 16.86 2.33
CA ASP A 80 23.24 16.56 3.53
C ASP A 80 22.42 15.76 4.56
N GLY A 81 21.14 15.49 4.26
CA GLY A 81 20.20 14.82 5.15
C GLY A 81 19.62 15.75 6.21
N GLU A 82 19.75 17.06 6.04
CA GLU A 82 19.13 18.05 6.91
C GLU A 82 17.66 18.24 6.54
N ARG A 83 16.82 18.38 7.57
CA ARG A 83 15.37 18.53 7.44
C ARG A 83 15.03 19.89 6.84
N LEU A 84 14.37 19.90 5.68
CA LEU A 84 13.72 21.09 5.11
C LEU A 84 12.24 21.16 5.48
N TYR A 85 11.57 20.01 5.44
CA TYR A 85 10.16 19.87 5.81
C TYR A 85 9.92 18.51 6.49
N ALA A 86 9.09 18.49 7.52
CA ALA A 86 8.62 17.27 8.15
C ALA A 86 7.23 17.46 8.74
N LYS A 87 6.30 16.58 8.38
CA LYS A 87 4.97 16.49 8.98
C LYS A 87 4.70 15.03 9.36
N TYR A 88 4.49 14.80 10.65
CA TYR A 88 4.15 13.51 11.24
C TYR A 88 2.66 13.54 11.60
N TYR A 89 1.92 12.50 11.23
CA TYR A 89 0.48 12.37 11.42
C TYR A 89 0.09 11.43 12.56
N ASP A 90 1.06 10.74 13.16
CA ASP A 90 0.85 9.86 14.30
C ASP A 90 1.90 10.06 15.40
N ASP A 91 1.66 9.37 16.52
CA ASP A 91 2.51 9.43 17.71
C ASP A 91 3.65 8.39 17.70
N THR A 92 4.04 7.84 16.53
CA THR A 92 5.17 6.88 16.46
C THR A 92 6.49 7.53 16.89
N TYR A 93 6.69 8.81 16.55
CA TYR A 93 7.86 9.60 16.91
C TYR A 93 7.44 10.94 17.54
N PRO A 94 7.00 10.94 18.82
CA PRO A 94 6.37 12.09 19.45
C PRO A 94 7.35 13.23 19.77
N THR A 95 8.65 12.91 19.94
CA THR A 95 9.66 13.93 20.25
C THR A 95 10.50 14.30 19.04
N VAL A 96 10.91 15.57 18.95
CA VAL A 96 11.82 16.07 17.90
C VAL A 96 13.13 15.28 17.87
N LYS A 97 13.60 14.79 19.02
CA LYS A 97 14.83 13.99 19.13
C LYS A 97 14.68 12.65 18.40
N GLU A 98 13.55 11.97 18.60
CA GLU A 98 13.25 10.68 17.95
C GLU A 98 13.04 10.87 16.45
N GLN A 99 12.31 11.91 16.04
CA GLN A 99 12.12 12.24 14.62
C GLN A 99 13.45 12.47 13.90
N LYS A 100 14.36 13.27 14.47
CA LYS A 100 15.69 13.51 13.89
C LYS A 100 16.54 12.23 13.82
N ALA A 101 16.42 11.34 14.81
CA ALA A 101 17.13 10.06 14.78
C ALA A 101 16.61 9.17 13.65
N PHE A 102 15.29 9.13 13.45
CA PHE A 102 14.63 8.41 12.37
C PHE A 102 14.98 8.98 10.99
N GLU A 103 14.90 10.29 10.80
CA GLU A 103 15.30 11.00 9.57
C GLU A 103 16.73 10.67 9.16
N LYS A 104 17.66 10.73 10.11
CA LYS A 104 19.05 10.36 9.89
C LYS A 104 19.19 8.89 9.49
N ASN A 105 18.40 7.99 10.07
CA ASN A 105 18.42 6.57 9.72
C ASN A 105 17.90 6.33 8.29
N ILE A 106 16.78 6.97 7.92
CA ILE A 106 16.24 6.93 6.56
C ILE A 106 17.30 7.43 5.58
N PHE A 107 17.81 8.64 5.78
CA PHE A 107 18.75 9.26 4.84
C PHE A 107 19.99 8.39 4.61
N ASN A 108 20.58 7.87 5.69
CA ASN A 108 21.75 6.99 5.60
C ASN A 108 21.50 5.73 4.76
N LYS A 109 20.28 5.19 4.80
CA LYS A 109 19.91 3.96 4.07
C LYS A 109 19.44 4.22 2.64
N THR A 110 18.93 5.40 2.33
CA THR A 110 18.33 5.69 1.02
C THR A 110 19.21 6.53 0.10
N HIS A 111 20.09 7.39 0.62
CA HIS A 111 20.80 8.37 -0.23
C HIS A 111 21.74 7.76 -1.29
N ARG A 112 22.14 6.49 -1.14
CA ARG A 112 23.04 5.76 -2.07
C ARG A 112 22.34 4.70 -2.90
N THR A 113 21.02 4.61 -2.80
CA THR A 113 20.28 3.49 -3.36
C THR A 113 19.29 3.99 -4.38
N ASP A 114 19.33 3.43 -5.58
CA ASP A 114 18.43 3.78 -6.69
C ASP A 114 17.05 3.12 -6.56
N SER A 115 16.69 2.63 -5.37
CA SER A 115 15.37 2.04 -5.11
C SER A 115 14.37 3.14 -4.78
N GLU A 116 13.10 2.95 -5.08
CA GLU A 116 12.05 3.94 -4.77
C GLU A 116 11.28 3.58 -3.50
N ILE A 117 11.53 2.37 -2.95
CA ILE A 117 10.80 1.80 -1.82
C ILE A 117 11.80 1.10 -0.89
N ALA A 118 11.64 1.28 0.42
CA ALA A 118 12.40 0.60 1.45
C ALA A 118 11.50 0.24 2.65
N LEU A 119 11.78 -0.89 3.30
CA LEU A 119 11.17 -1.27 4.57
C LEU A 119 12.14 -0.97 5.70
N LEU A 120 11.83 0.02 6.54
CA LEU A 120 12.72 0.53 7.59
C LEU A 120 11.99 0.58 8.92
N GLU A 121 12.52 -0.07 9.96
CA GLU A 121 11.92 -0.08 11.31
C GLU A 121 10.46 -0.58 11.35
N GLY A 122 10.08 -1.45 10.41
CA GLY A 122 8.69 -1.91 10.29
C GLY A 122 7.73 -0.88 9.68
N LEU A 123 8.28 0.12 8.99
CA LEU A 123 7.56 1.13 8.22
C LEU A 123 7.91 1.01 6.74
N THR A 124 6.91 1.18 5.90
CA THR A 124 7.09 1.28 4.44
C THR A 124 7.45 2.71 4.11
N VAL A 125 8.61 2.91 3.49
CA VAL A 125 9.13 4.21 3.08
C VAL A 125 9.23 4.22 1.57
N VAL A 126 8.47 5.09 0.92
CA VAL A 126 8.65 5.39 -0.51
C VAL A 126 9.38 6.72 -0.64
N TYR A 127 10.31 6.81 -1.58
CA TYR A 127 11.16 7.98 -1.70
C TYR A 127 11.62 8.25 -3.12
N LYS A 128 11.96 9.51 -3.35
CA LYS A 128 12.43 10.03 -4.64
C LYS A 128 13.44 11.14 -4.41
N SER A 129 14.54 11.11 -5.13
CA SER A 129 15.52 12.20 -5.13
C SER A 129 15.40 13.07 -6.38
N ASN A 130 15.62 14.37 -6.25
CA ASN A 130 15.74 15.29 -7.38
C ASN A 130 16.79 16.36 -7.07
N ILE A 131 17.83 16.44 -7.90
CA ILE A 131 18.95 17.38 -7.76
C ILE A 131 19.60 17.27 -6.37
N ASP A 132 19.19 18.13 -5.43
CA ASP A 132 19.71 18.25 -4.07
C ASP A 132 18.61 18.07 -3.00
N LEU A 133 17.47 17.50 -3.39
CA LEU A 133 16.30 17.22 -2.55
C LEU A 133 15.98 15.73 -2.51
N TYR A 134 15.57 15.27 -1.33
CA TYR A 134 15.05 13.93 -1.11
C TYR A 134 13.64 14.00 -0.50
N PHE A 135 12.67 13.42 -1.20
CA PHE A 135 11.27 13.37 -0.83
C PHE A 135 10.93 11.99 -0.27
N TYR A 136 10.20 11.95 0.84
CA TYR A 136 9.81 10.71 1.51
C TYR A 136 8.34 10.74 1.91
N VAL A 137 7.65 9.62 1.69
CA VAL A 137 6.34 9.34 2.27
C VAL A 137 6.43 8.02 3.03
N ILE A 138 6.00 8.04 4.29
CA ILE A 138 6.12 6.93 5.22
C ILE A 138 4.72 6.44 5.58
N GLY A 139 4.51 5.13 5.49
CA GLY A 139 3.30 4.44 5.93
C GLY A 139 3.62 3.26 6.84
N SER A 140 2.58 2.57 7.31
CA SER A 140 2.76 1.32 8.06
C SER A 140 3.34 0.21 7.16
N SER A 141 3.94 -0.82 7.75
CA SER A 141 4.51 -1.97 7.00
C SER A 141 3.48 -2.77 6.20
N HIS A 142 2.19 -2.63 6.52
CA HIS A 142 1.10 -3.31 5.83
C HIS A 142 0.38 -2.42 4.81
N GLU A 143 0.78 -1.16 4.67
CA GLU A 143 0.17 -0.26 3.67
C GLU A 143 0.59 -0.65 2.26
N ASN A 144 -0.32 -0.42 1.31
CA ASN A 144 -0.02 -0.61 -0.10
C ASN A 144 0.97 0.47 -0.56
N GLU A 145 2.14 0.06 -1.05
CA GLU A 145 3.19 0.99 -1.44
C GLU A 145 2.76 1.86 -2.63
N LEU A 146 1.85 1.39 -3.48
CA LEU A 146 1.30 2.17 -4.60
C LEU A 146 0.47 3.38 -4.12
N MET A 147 -0.19 3.27 -2.97
CA MET A 147 -0.90 4.42 -2.39
C MET A 147 0.07 5.45 -1.82
N LEU A 148 1.16 5.01 -1.19
CA LEU A 148 2.20 5.93 -0.74
C LEU A 148 2.92 6.58 -1.93
N MET A 149 3.15 5.81 -2.99
CA MET A 149 3.78 6.28 -4.22
C MET A 149 2.91 7.30 -4.96
N SER A 150 1.58 7.16 -4.93
CA SER A 150 0.69 8.16 -5.53
C SER A 150 0.76 9.49 -4.77
N VAL A 151 0.84 9.47 -3.44
CA VAL A 151 1.08 10.68 -2.61
C VAL A 151 2.42 11.32 -2.95
N LEU A 152 3.49 10.51 -3.02
CA LEU A 152 4.84 11.00 -3.33
C LEU A 152 4.90 11.67 -4.71
N ASN A 153 4.32 11.02 -5.73
CA ASN A 153 4.28 11.56 -7.09
C ASN A 153 3.39 12.80 -7.19
N CYS A 154 2.21 12.78 -6.54
CA CYS A 154 1.32 13.93 -6.49
C CYS A 154 2.03 15.15 -5.88
N LEU A 155 2.73 14.98 -4.76
CA LEU A 155 3.51 16.05 -4.13
C LEU A 155 4.61 16.57 -5.06
N PHE A 156 5.43 15.66 -5.60
CA PHE A 156 6.54 16.04 -6.48
C PHE A 156 6.06 16.76 -7.74
N ASP A 157 5.01 16.27 -8.39
CA ASP A 157 4.48 16.84 -9.62
C ASP A 157 3.75 18.17 -9.37
N SER A 158 3.11 18.33 -8.21
CA SER A 158 2.52 19.61 -7.78
C SER A 158 3.61 20.66 -7.58
N LEU A 159 4.66 20.34 -6.82
CA LEU A 159 5.81 21.21 -6.63
C LEU A 159 6.53 21.51 -7.94
N SER A 160 6.67 20.51 -8.82
CA SER A 160 7.25 20.68 -10.15
C SER A 160 6.49 21.71 -10.99
N GLN A 161 5.16 21.76 -10.89
CA GLN A 161 4.37 22.78 -11.59
C GLN A 161 4.53 24.16 -10.95
N MET A 162 4.43 24.24 -9.63
CA MET A 162 4.53 25.49 -8.87
C MET A 162 5.91 26.14 -9.01
N LEU A 163 6.96 25.33 -9.06
CA LEU A 163 8.36 25.75 -9.21
C LEU A 163 8.83 25.80 -10.67
N ARG A 164 7.91 25.76 -11.64
CA ARG A 164 8.22 25.87 -13.09
C ARG A 164 9.29 24.88 -13.56
N LYS A 165 9.19 23.64 -13.09
CA LYS A 165 10.09 22.50 -13.35
C LYS A 165 11.47 22.59 -12.70
N ASN A 166 11.75 23.61 -11.89
CA ASN A 166 13.00 23.72 -11.14
C ASN A 166 12.83 23.27 -9.68
N VAL A 167 12.82 21.95 -9.45
CA VAL A 167 12.63 21.38 -8.10
C VAL A 167 13.98 21.17 -7.42
N GLU A 168 14.56 22.26 -6.93
CA GLU A 168 15.83 22.27 -6.18
C GLU A 168 15.65 22.97 -4.82
N LYS A 169 16.58 22.77 -3.89
CA LYS A 169 16.53 23.31 -2.52
C LYS A 169 16.25 24.80 -2.50
N ARG A 170 16.95 25.58 -3.35
CA ARG A 170 16.77 27.03 -3.42
C ARG A 170 15.34 27.41 -3.80
N ALA A 171 14.83 26.85 -4.90
CA ALA A 171 13.49 27.16 -5.39
C ALA A 171 12.39 26.71 -4.41
N LEU A 172 12.58 25.57 -3.74
CA LEU A 172 11.66 25.09 -2.71
C LEU A 172 11.62 26.03 -1.50
N LEU A 173 12.79 26.48 -1.02
CA LEU A 173 12.89 27.42 0.11
C LEU A 173 12.28 28.80 -0.20
N GLU A 174 12.36 29.24 -1.46
CA GLU A 174 11.71 30.47 -1.94
C GLU A 174 10.18 30.35 -1.98
N ASN A 175 9.61 29.13 -2.02
CA ASN A 175 8.16 28.88 -2.07
C ASN A 175 7.70 27.82 -1.05
N MET A 176 8.06 28.02 0.22
CA MET A 176 7.65 27.12 1.32
C MET A 176 6.14 27.17 1.61
N GLU A 177 5.49 28.33 1.42
CA GLU A 177 4.04 28.46 1.61
C GLU A 177 3.27 27.56 0.64
N GLY A 178 3.71 27.53 -0.62
CA GLY A 178 3.17 26.62 -1.62
C GLY A 178 3.33 25.15 -1.23
N LEU A 179 4.48 24.76 -0.67
CA LEU A 179 4.68 23.41 -0.15
C LEU A 179 3.69 23.06 0.96
N PHE A 180 3.50 23.95 1.95
CA PHE A 180 2.57 23.71 3.06
C PHE A 180 1.15 23.51 2.54
N LEU A 181 0.67 24.41 1.68
CA LEU A 181 -0.66 24.33 1.10
C LEU A 181 -0.84 23.07 0.24
N ALA A 182 0.18 22.69 -0.55
CA ALA A 182 0.13 21.48 -1.37
C ALA A 182 0.01 20.22 -0.49
N VAL A 183 0.79 20.12 0.58
CA VAL A 183 0.71 18.96 1.48
C VAL A 183 -0.64 18.88 2.19
N ASP A 184 -1.21 20.02 2.61
CA ASP A 184 -2.53 20.06 3.23
C ASP A 184 -3.67 19.63 2.29
N GLU A 185 -3.54 19.89 0.98
CA GLU A 185 -4.52 19.39 0.00
C GLU A 185 -4.35 17.90 -0.32
N ILE A 186 -3.15 17.33 -0.15
CA ILE A 186 -2.86 15.93 -0.46
C ILE A 186 -3.21 15.03 0.72
N VAL A 187 -2.81 15.41 1.94
CA VAL A 187 -2.95 14.58 3.14
C VAL A 187 -3.45 15.39 4.34
N ASP A 188 -4.54 14.94 4.96
CA ASP A 188 -5.05 15.49 6.21
C ASP A 188 -5.15 14.39 7.28
N GLY A 189 -4.53 14.63 8.43
CA GLY A 189 -4.52 13.66 9.55
C GLY A 189 -4.02 12.26 9.18
N GLY A 190 -3.19 12.11 8.14
CA GLY A 190 -2.70 10.82 7.63
C GLY A 190 -3.63 10.13 6.63
N VAL A 191 -4.76 10.76 6.29
CA VAL A 191 -5.70 10.32 5.26
C VAL A 191 -5.39 11.02 3.94
N ILE A 192 -5.35 10.27 2.85
CA ILE A 192 -5.11 10.82 1.51
C ILE A 192 -6.41 11.46 1.01
N LEU A 193 -6.36 12.77 0.73
CA LEU A 193 -7.49 13.55 0.23
C LEU A 193 -7.47 13.70 -1.30
N GLU A 194 -6.29 13.93 -1.86
CA GLU A 194 -6.11 14.19 -3.29
C GLU A 194 -4.85 13.50 -3.82
N SER A 195 -4.92 13.00 -5.05
CA SER A 195 -3.80 12.32 -5.72
C SER A 195 -3.54 12.83 -7.13
N ASP A 196 -4.38 13.73 -7.64
CA ASP A 196 -4.13 14.46 -8.89
C ASP A 196 -3.38 15.78 -8.62
N PRO A 197 -2.12 15.93 -9.08
CA PRO A 197 -1.36 17.15 -8.88
C PRO A 197 -1.97 18.38 -9.56
N GLN A 198 -2.76 18.22 -10.63
CA GLN A 198 -3.45 19.35 -11.27
C GLN A 198 -4.49 19.95 -10.33
N GLN A 199 -5.25 19.12 -9.61
CA GLN A 199 -6.25 19.56 -8.65
C GLN A 199 -5.60 20.24 -7.44
N VAL A 200 -4.50 19.67 -6.92
CA VAL A 200 -3.74 20.26 -5.82
C VAL A 200 -3.28 21.67 -6.19
N VAL A 201 -2.57 21.82 -7.32
CA VAL A 201 -2.04 23.12 -7.75
C VAL A 201 -3.16 24.14 -7.96
N HIS A 202 -4.28 23.71 -8.55
CA HIS A 202 -5.44 24.57 -8.73
C HIS A 202 -5.98 25.09 -7.39
N ARG A 203 -6.17 24.21 -6.40
CA ARG A 203 -6.67 24.58 -5.07
C ARG A 203 -5.67 25.44 -4.28
N VAL A 204 -4.38 25.15 -4.40
CA VAL A 204 -3.30 25.95 -3.80
C VAL A 204 -3.29 27.37 -4.37
N ALA A 205 -3.43 27.52 -5.70
CA ALA A 205 -3.48 28.83 -6.36
C ALA A 205 -4.66 29.69 -5.88
N LEU A 206 -5.79 29.08 -5.51
CA LEU A 206 -6.95 29.79 -4.96
C LEU A 206 -6.73 30.28 -3.52
N ARG A 207 -5.73 29.76 -2.80
CA ARG A 207 -5.44 30.10 -1.41
C ARG A 207 -4.20 30.99 -1.25
N GLY A 208 -3.36 31.08 -2.28
CA GLY A 208 -2.06 31.74 -2.23
C GLY A 208 -2.08 33.26 -2.40
N ASP A 209 -3.12 33.87 -3.00
CA ASP A 209 -3.34 35.32 -3.05
C ASP A 209 -4.66 35.64 -3.79
N ASP A 210 -5.24 36.84 -3.53
CA ASP A 210 -6.31 37.50 -4.31
C ASP A 210 -5.87 37.82 -5.77
N VAL A 211 -5.35 36.84 -6.50
CA VAL A 211 -5.08 36.97 -7.94
C VAL A 211 -6.38 36.65 -8.66
N PRO A 212 -7.03 37.61 -9.34
CA PRO A 212 -8.30 37.35 -9.99
C PRO A 212 -8.10 36.27 -11.05
N LEU A 213 -8.86 35.19 -10.87
CA LEU A 213 -8.97 33.99 -11.70
C LEU A 213 -9.35 34.28 -13.19
N THR A 214 -9.37 35.55 -13.59
CA THR A 214 -9.82 36.03 -14.90
C THR A 214 -8.80 35.84 -16.01
N GLU A 215 -7.52 35.57 -15.75
CA GLU A 215 -6.53 35.44 -16.84
C GLU A 215 -6.23 33.98 -17.25
N GLN A 216 -6.31 33.01 -16.33
CA GLN A 216 -6.02 31.61 -16.65
C GLN A 216 -7.19 30.90 -17.35
N THR A 217 -8.43 31.15 -16.91
CA THR A 217 -9.62 30.58 -17.58
C THR A 217 -9.88 31.25 -18.94
N VAL A 218 -9.65 32.56 -19.07
CA VAL A 218 -9.88 33.27 -20.34
C VAL A 218 -8.90 32.81 -21.41
N THR A 219 -7.64 32.54 -21.07
CA THR A 219 -6.66 32.03 -22.05
C THR A 219 -7.08 30.65 -22.57
N GLN A 220 -7.56 29.76 -21.69
CA GLN A 220 -8.01 28.42 -22.06
C GLN A 220 -9.31 28.45 -22.89
N VAL A 221 -10.29 29.29 -22.50
CA VAL A 221 -11.54 29.49 -23.25
C VAL A 221 -11.29 30.15 -24.60
N LEU A 222 -10.38 31.12 -24.68
CA LEU A 222 -10.02 31.78 -25.95
C LEU A 222 -9.30 30.81 -26.89
N GLN A 223 -8.44 29.93 -26.37
CA GLN A 223 -7.79 28.89 -27.15
C GLN A 223 -8.82 27.92 -27.76
N SER A 224 -9.77 27.44 -26.95
CA SER A 224 -10.85 26.56 -27.40
C SER A 224 -11.79 27.25 -28.39
N ALA A 225 -12.12 28.53 -28.17
CA ALA A 225 -12.94 29.32 -29.10
C ALA A 225 -12.22 29.54 -30.44
N LYS A 226 -10.92 29.82 -30.42
CA LYS A 226 -10.09 29.95 -31.64
C LYS A 226 -10.08 28.65 -32.45
N GLU A 227 -9.98 27.50 -31.79
CA GLU A 227 -10.04 26.20 -32.45
C GLU A 227 -11.43 25.92 -33.05
N GLN A 228 -12.50 26.21 -32.32
CA GLN A 228 -13.87 26.04 -32.85
C GLN A 228 -14.14 26.94 -34.06
N ILE A 229 -13.65 28.20 -34.04
CA ILE A 229 -13.76 29.11 -35.19
C ILE A 229 -12.98 28.57 -36.39
N LYS A 230 -11.76 28.05 -36.18
CA LYS A 230 -10.94 27.43 -37.24
C LYS A 230 -11.66 26.27 -37.92
N TRP A 231 -12.33 25.41 -37.14
CA TRP A 231 -13.12 24.31 -37.69
C TRP A 231 -14.39 24.78 -38.41
N SER A 232 -15.04 25.85 -37.95
CA SER A 232 -16.22 26.42 -38.63
C SER A 232 -15.93 27.10 -39.96
N LEU A 233 -14.70 27.62 -40.15
CA LEU A 233 -14.26 28.30 -41.39
C LEU A 233 -13.78 27.35 -42.49
N LEU A 234 -13.53 26.08 -42.15
CA LEU A 234 -13.10 25.03 -43.09
C LEU A 234 -14.29 24.24 -43.67
N ARG A 235 -15.52 24.70 -43.45
CA ARG A 235 -16.76 24.13 -44.03
C ARG A 235 -17.40 25.08 -45.02
#